data_AF-Q32FC4-F1
#
_entry.id   AF-Q32FC4-F1
#
_cell.length_a   1.000
_cell.length_b   1.000
_cell.length_c   1.000
_cell.angle_alpha   90.00
_cell.angle_beta   90.00
_cell.angle_gamma   90.00
#
_symmetry.space_group_name_H-M   'P 1'
#
loop_
_entity.id
_entity.type
_entity.pdbx_description
1 polymer ?
#
loop_
_entity_poly.entity_id
_entity_poly.type
_entity_poly.pdbx_seq_one_letter_code
_entity_poly.pdbx_strand_id
1 'polypeptide(L)'
;MFASIMFGVFVHALECSRPVGLVQAKLLLWALTASIMVIILSEEGEVAEQLEFFPVQSPCRGICQSDERGFCRGCFRSRDERFNWNKMSDGEKQEVLRLCRQRLMRKLRANKPASSDEPEQPSLF
;
A
#
# COMPACT_ATOMS: atom_id res chain seq x y z
N MET A 1 17.26 -1.85 -19.44
CA MET A 1 17.74 -1.88 -20.85
C MET A 1 18.01 -3.31 -21.34
N PHE A 2 18.73 -4.17 -20.60
CA PHE A 2 19.03 -5.55 -21.03
C PHE A 2 17.81 -6.44 -21.31
N ALA A 3 16.72 -6.31 -20.53
CA ALA A 3 15.52 -7.12 -20.73
C ALA A 3 14.79 -6.82 -22.06
N SER A 4 14.82 -5.58 -22.53
CA SER A 4 14.11 -5.17 -23.75
C SER A 4 14.77 -5.68 -25.04
N ILE A 5 16.10 -5.87 -25.04
CA ILE A 5 16.84 -6.31 -26.24
C ILE A 5 16.62 -7.81 -26.49
N MET A 6 16.59 -8.64 -25.45
CA MET A 6 16.33 -10.09 -25.59
C MET A 6 14.90 -10.39 -26.07
N PHE A 7 13.93 -9.54 -25.71
CA PHE A 7 12.57 -9.65 -26.21
C PHE A 7 12.50 -9.42 -27.74
N GLY A 8 13.24 -8.45 -28.26
CA GLY A 8 13.22 -8.12 -29.69
C GLY A 8 13.74 -9.24 -30.61
N VAL A 9 14.84 -9.90 -30.23
CA VAL A 9 15.47 -10.94 -31.05
C VAL A 9 14.63 -12.23 -31.07
N PHE A 10 13.95 -12.55 -29.97
CA PHE A 10 13.17 -13.80 -29.88
C PHE A 10 11.84 -13.73 -30.65
N VAL A 11 11.18 -12.57 -30.69
CA VAL A 11 9.95 -12.40 -31.49
C VAL A 11 10.26 -12.53 -32.98
N HIS A 12 11.33 -11.92 -33.46
CA HIS A 12 11.66 -11.96 -34.88
C HIS A 12 12.05 -13.37 -35.38
N ALA A 13 12.59 -14.23 -34.51
CA ALA A 13 12.94 -15.60 -34.87
C ALA A 13 11.75 -16.56 -34.92
N LEU A 14 10.65 -16.27 -34.22
CA LEU A 14 9.50 -17.17 -34.13
C LEU A 14 8.46 -16.97 -35.24
N GLU A 15 8.40 -15.78 -35.84
CA GLU A 15 7.38 -15.45 -36.85
C GLU A 15 7.60 -16.15 -38.20
N CYS A 16 8.81 -16.62 -38.49
CA CYS A 16 9.19 -17.08 -39.84
C CYS A 16 8.86 -18.56 -40.16
N SER A 17 8.24 -19.34 -39.26
CA SER A 17 8.14 -20.80 -39.47
C SER A 17 6.91 -21.52 -38.89
N ARG A 18 5.83 -20.82 -38.53
CA ARG A 18 4.71 -21.47 -37.83
C ARG A 18 3.35 -21.29 -38.53
N PRO A 19 2.52 -22.36 -38.56
CA PRO A 19 1.16 -22.26 -39.06
C PRO A 19 0.39 -21.22 -38.22
N VAL A 20 -0.35 -20.35 -38.89
CA VAL A 20 -1.08 -19.19 -38.35
C VAL A 20 -1.81 -19.44 -37.02
N GLY A 21 -2.37 -20.63 -36.78
CA GLY A 21 -3.06 -20.94 -35.53
C GLY A 21 -2.14 -21.06 -34.30
N LEU A 22 -0.91 -21.56 -34.46
CA LEU A 22 0.03 -21.69 -33.34
C LEU A 22 0.66 -20.34 -32.96
N VAL A 23 0.67 -19.39 -33.89
CA VAL A 23 1.15 -18.02 -33.67
C VAL A 23 0.19 -17.26 -32.74
N GLN A 24 -1.12 -17.33 -32.99
CA GLN A 24 -2.12 -16.66 -32.14
C GLN A 24 -2.12 -17.18 -30.69
N ALA A 25 -2.04 -18.50 -30.49
CA ALA A 25 -2.00 -19.08 -29.15
C ALA A 25 -0.75 -18.64 -28.36
N LYS A 26 0.41 -18.59 -29.02
CA LYS A 26 1.65 -18.10 -28.42
C LYS A 26 1.60 -16.61 -28.11
N LEU A 27 1.01 -15.80 -29.00
CA LEU A 27 0.86 -14.36 -28.80
C LEU A 27 -0.05 -14.06 -27.61
N LEU A 28 -1.15 -14.80 -27.44
CA LEU A 28 -2.02 -14.69 -26.28
C LEU A 28 -1.32 -15.09 -24.98
N LEU A 29 -0.57 -16.20 -24.97
CA LEU A 29 0.20 -16.58 -23.79
C LEU A 29 1.26 -15.52 -23.45
N TRP A 30 1.95 -14.99 -24.46
CA TRP A 30 2.90 -13.88 -24.27
C TRP A 30 2.21 -12.63 -23.71
N ALA A 31 1.06 -12.24 -24.25
CA ALA A 31 0.28 -11.11 -23.76
C ALA A 31 -0.16 -11.31 -22.30
N LEU A 32 -0.65 -12.50 -21.94
CA LEU A 32 -1.03 -12.83 -20.56
C LEU A 32 0.17 -12.81 -19.62
N THR A 33 1.30 -13.42 -20.00
CA THR A 33 2.51 -13.38 -19.16
C THR A 33 3.06 -11.98 -19.01
N ALA A 34 3.03 -11.16 -20.07
CA ALA A 34 3.44 -9.76 -20.02
C ALA A 34 2.51 -8.94 -19.12
N SER A 35 1.19 -9.12 -19.21
CA SER A 35 0.22 -8.49 -18.31
C SER A 35 0.43 -8.90 -16.85
N ILE A 36 0.66 -10.18 -16.57
CA ILE A 36 0.95 -10.66 -15.21
C ILE A 36 2.26 -10.05 -14.69
N MET A 37 3.31 -9.97 -15.51
CA MET A 37 4.58 -9.38 -15.11
C MET A 37 4.49 -7.87 -14.86
N VAL A 38 3.68 -7.15 -15.65
CA VAL A 38 3.40 -5.72 -15.43
C VAL A 38 2.62 -5.51 -14.13
N ILE A 39 1.66 -6.39 -13.80
CA ILE A 39 0.92 -6.33 -12.54
C ILE A 39 1.86 -6.55 -11.34
N ILE A 40 2.70 -7.59 -11.37
CA ILE A 40 3.65 -7.89 -10.29
C ILE A 40 4.68 -6.77 -10.12
N LEU A 41 5.24 -6.22 -11.22
CA LEU A 41 6.22 -5.13 -11.13
C LEU A 41 5.59 -3.79 -10.73
N SER A 42 4.29 -3.59 -10.96
CA SER A 42 3.60 -2.38 -10.50
C SER A 42 3.34 -2.38 -8.99
N GLU A 43 3.42 -3.54 -8.33
CA GLU A 43 3.31 -3.62 -6.86
C GLU A 43 4.60 -3.18 -6.15
N GLU A 44 5.76 -3.26 -6.82
CA GLU A 44 7.01 -2.63 -6.37
C GLU A 44 7.03 -1.14 -6.69
N GLY A 45 5.93 -0.46 -6.36
CA GLY A 45 5.86 0.99 -6.36
C GLY A 45 6.90 1.54 -5.39
N GLU A 46 8.05 1.92 -5.95
CA GLU A 46 9.04 2.81 -5.36
C GLU A 46 8.27 4.03 -4.83
N VAL A 47 7.93 3.98 -3.54
CA VAL A 47 7.40 5.12 -2.80
C VAL A 47 8.44 6.19 -2.96
N ALA A 48 8.19 7.12 -3.89
CA ALA A 48 9.00 8.29 -4.08
C ALA A 48 9.07 8.97 -2.72
N GLU A 49 10.21 8.81 -2.03
CA GLU A 49 10.46 9.49 -0.77
C GLU A 49 10.54 10.97 -1.12
N GLN A 50 9.39 11.63 -1.07
CA GLN A 50 9.34 13.08 -1.06
C GLN A 50 10.25 13.51 0.08
N LEU A 51 11.37 14.18 -0.25
CA LEU A 51 12.33 14.67 0.73
C LEU A 51 11.60 15.56 1.74
N GLU A 52 11.16 14.97 2.84
CA GLU A 52 10.65 15.71 3.96
C GLU A 52 11.85 16.23 4.72
N PHE A 53 12.06 17.53 4.57
CA PHE A 53 13.20 18.24 5.14
C PHE A 53 13.23 18.24 6.67
N PHE A 54 12.17 17.75 7.33
CA PHE A 54 11.98 17.80 8.77
C PHE A 54 11.97 16.40 9.39
N PRO A 55 12.75 16.16 10.45
CA PRO A 55 12.79 14.85 11.11
C PRO A 55 11.44 14.52 11.74
N VAL A 56 10.94 13.31 11.48
CA VAL A 56 9.68 12.81 12.04
C VAL A 56 9.84 12.54 13.53
N GLN A 57 9.17 13.35 14.36
CA GLN A 57 9.19 13.21 15.81
C GLN A 57 8.38 12.01 16.29
N SER A 58 8.80 11.39 17.40
CA SER A 58 8.07 10.25 17.96
C SER A 58 6.73 10.70 18.59
N PRO A 59 5.60 10.01 18.33
CA PRO A 59 4.28 10.38 18.87
C PRO A 59 4.09 9.90 20.32
N CYS A 60 5.17 9.61 21.04
CA CYS A 60 5.10 8.96 22.35
C CYS A 60 4.66 9.96 23.44
N ARG A 61 3.60 9.62 24.17
CA ARG A 61 3.09 10.43 25.30
C ARG A 61 3.52 9.89 26.68
N GLY A 62 4.54 9.05 26.74
CA GLY A 62 5.00 8.42 27.99
C GLY A 62 4.08 7.32 28.56
N ILE A 63 2.98 6.99 27.89
CA ILE A 63 2.05 5.93 28.33
C ILE A 63 2.44 4.62 27.67
N CYS A 64 3.02 3.69 28.43
CA CYS A 64 3.48 2.38 27.95
C CYS A 64 2.50 1.23 28.27
N GLN A 65 1.19 1.49 28.28
CA GLN A 65 0.18 0.47 28.52
C GLN A 65 -0.42 -0.03 27.21
N SER A 66 -0.58 -1.35 27.06
CA SER A 66 -1.21 -1.95 25.89
C SER A 66 -2.73 -2.05 26.06
N ASP A 67 -3.45 -1.94 24.95
CA ASP A 67 -4.86 -2.29 24.82
C ASP A 67 -5.01 -3.80 24.62
N GLU A 68 -6.23 -4.32 24.67
CA GLU A 68 -6.55 -5.74 24.46
C GLU A 68 -6.06 -6.27 23.10
N ARG A 69 -5.97 -5.38 22.11
CA ARG A 69 -5.46 -5.68 20.76
C ARG A 69 -3.94 -5.60 20.62
N GLY A 70 -3.21 -5.32 21.71
CA GLY A 70 -1.74 -5.21 21.69
C GLY A 70 -1.17 -3.87 21.20
N PHE A 71 -2.01 -2.84 21.00
CA PHE A 71 -1.56 -1.49 20.66
C PHE A 71 -1.38 -0.62 21.90
N CYS A 72 -0.42 0.31 21.90
CA CYS A 72 -0.23 1.27 22.97
C CYS A 72 -1.47 2.18 23.13
N ARG A 73 -2.01 2.30 24.35
CA ARG A 73 -3.19 3.15 24.67
C ARG A 73 -2.97 4.64 24.40
N GLY A 74 -1.71 5.10 24.45
CA GLY A 74 -1.34 6.50 24.23
C GLY A 74 -1.06 6.83 22.76
N CYS A 75 -0.11 6.12 22.14
CA CYS A 75 0.34 6.43 20.78
C CYS A 75 -0.24 5.53 19.67
N PHE A 76 -1.00 4.48 20.02
CA PHE A 76 -1.60 3.52 19.06
C PHE A 76 -0.61 2.75 18.18
N ARG A 77 0.69 2.80 18.52
CA ARG A 77 1.72 1.95 17.91
C ARG A 77 1.67 0.52 18.45
N SER A 78 1.99 -0.45 17.61
CA SER A 78 2.19 -1.84 18.01
C SER A 78 3.47 -1.97 18.86
N ARG A 79 3.70 -3.17 19.39
CA ARG A 79 4.96 -3.50 20.06
C ARG A 79 6.13 -3.35 19.08
N ASP A 80 6.03 -3.94 17.90
CA ASP A 80 7.11 -3.99 16.91
C ASP A 80 7.44 -2.61 16.33
N GLU A 81 6.42 -1.78 16.08
CA GLU A 81 6.60 -0.39 15.62
C GLU A 81 7.35 0.47 16.64
N ARG A 82 7.21 0.20 17.95
CA ARG A 82 7.99 0.90 18.98
C ARG A 82 9.45 0.47 19.01
N PHE A 83 9.71 -0.84 18.86
CA PHE A 83 11.07 -1.39 18.87
C PHE A 83 11.85 -0.98 17.62
N ASN A 84 11.19 -0.93 16.46
CA ASN A 84 11.83 -0.63 15.18
C ASN A 84 11.79 0.86 14.80
N TRP A 85 11.17 1.73 15.61
CA TRP A 85 11.04 3.17 15.29
C TRP A 85 12.36 3.86 14.91
N ASN A 86 13.44 3.54 15.60
CA ASN A 86 14.75 4.15 15.34
C ASN A 86 15.46 3.56 14.11
N LYS A 87 14.97 2.44 13.57
CA LYS A 87 15.53 1.75 12.39
C LYS A 87 14.78 2.08 11.10
N MET A 88 13.58 2.65 11.22
CA MET A 88 12.71 2.98 10.09
C MET A 88 13.20 4.21 9.32
N SER A 89 12.99 4.23 8.01
CA SER A 89 13.15 5.43 7.18
C SER A 89 12.12 6.50 7.58
N ASP A 90 12.33 7.75 7.17
CA ASP A 90 11.37 8.81 7.50
C ASP A 90 10.01 8.57 6.82
N GLY A 91 9.99 8.06 5.59
CA GLY A 91 8.76 7.61 4.91
C GLY A 91 8.04 6.51 5.68
N GLU A 92 8.77 5.52 6.19
CA GLU A 92 8.19 4.46 7.03
C GLU A 92 7.63 5.02 8.35
N LYS A 93 8.33 5.96 9.00
CA LYS A 93 7.84 6.60 10.24
C LYS A 93 6.54 7.36 9.99
N GLN A 94 6.42 8.07 8.87
CA GLN A 94 5.18 8.76 8.49
C GLN A 94 4.05 7.77 8.27
N GLU A 95 4.34 6.65 7.61
CA GLU A 95 3.35 5.60 7.37
C GLU A 95 2.85 5.01 8.71
N VAL A 96 3.76 4.76 9.65
CA VAL A 96 3.37 4.35 11.02
C VAL A 96 2.48 5.41 11.68
N LEU A 97 2.78 6.70 11.55
CA LEU A 97 1.93 7.77 12.08
C LEU A 97 0.54 7.80 11.43
N ARG A 98 0.47 7.60 10.11
CA ARG A 98 -0.79 7.50 9.36
C ARG A 98 -1.64 6.34 9.86
N LEU A 99 -1.04 5.17 10.04
CA LEU A 99 -1.68 3.98 10.60
C LEU A 99 -2.17 4.22 12.04
N CYS A 100 -1.36 4.88 12.89
CA CYS A 100 -1.75 5.25 14.24
C CYS A 100 -3.00 6.15 14.24
N ARG A 101 -3.05 7.14 13.35
CA ARG A 101 -4.23 8.01 13.17
C ARG A 101 -5.44 7.19 12.76
N GLN A 102 -5.30 6.27 11.82
CA GLN A 102 -6.39 5.40 11.38
C GLN A 102 -6.90 4.48 12.51
N ARG A 103 -6.00 3.92 13.33
CA ARG A 103 -6.36 3.12 14.51
C ARG A 103 -7.13 3.94 15.54
N LEU A 104 -6.68 5.16 15.83
CA LEU A 104 -7.40 6.10 16.70
C LEU A 104 -8.81 6.41 16.16
N MET A 105 -8.95 6.72 14.87
CA MET A 105 -10.26 6.99 14.26
C MET A 105 -11.20 5.78 14.34
N ARG A 106 -10.69 4.57 14.14
CA ARG A 106 -11.48 3.33 14.34
C ARG A 106 -11.97 3.19 15.78
N LYS A 107 -11.12 3.50 16.76
CA LYS A 107 -11.49 3.47 18.19
C LYS A 107 -12.54 4.53 18.53
N LEU A 108 -12.39 5.75 18.01
CA LEU A 108 -13.36 6.83 18.21
C LEU A 108 -14.73 6.49 17.60
N ARG A 109 -14.75 5.92 16.39
CA ARG A 109 -16.00 5.47 15.75
C ARG A 109 -16.68 4.35 16.53
N ALA A 110 -15.93 3.38 17.03
CA ALA A 110 -16.47 2.30 17.85
C ALA A 110 -17.04 2.80 19.19
N ASN A 111 -16.48 3.89 19.74
CA ASN A 111 -16.94 4.49 20.99
C ASN A 111 -18.08 5.50 20.80
N LYS A 112 -18.36 5.96 19.58
CA LYS A 112 -19.45 6.91 19.37
C LYS A 112 -20.77 6.15 19.51
N PRO A 113 -21.61 6.43 20.52
CA PRO A 113 -22.95 5.88 20.56
C PRO A 113 -23.65 6.32 19.27
N ALA A 114 -24.45 5.43 18.68
CA ALA A 114 -25.29 5.78 17.54
C ALA A 114 -26.25 6.89 17.98
N SER A 115 -25.85 8.16 17.80
CA SER A 115 -26.76 9.27 17.99
C SER A 115 -27.80 9.17 16.89
N SER A 116 -29.04 9.02 17.31
CA SER A 116 -30.25 9.10 16.50
C SER A 116 -30.45 10.54 16.03
N ASP A 117 -29.50 11.06 15.28
CA ASP A 117 -29.66 12.31 14.56
C ASP A 117 -30.24 11.92 13.19
N GLU A 118 -31.56 11.63 13.18
CA GLU A 118 -32.31 11.61 11.93
C GLU A 118 -32.10 12.99 11.30
N PRO A 119 -31.58 13.09 10.07
CA PRO A 119 -31.41 14.38 9.44
C PRO A 119 -32.79 14.98 9.27
N GLU A 120 -33.16 15.94 10.11
CA GLU A 120 -34.33 16.80 9.91
C GLU A 120 -34.11 17.50 8.56
N GLN A 121 -34.64 16.88 7.50
CA GLN A 121 -34.74 17.50 6.20
C GLN A 121 -35.62 18.73 6.39
N PRO A 122 -35.13 19.95 6.13
CA PRO A 122 -36.01 21.11 6.18
C PRO A 122 -37.14 20.86 5.18
N SER A 123 -38.39 20.91 5.66
CA SER A 123 -39.56 20.73 4.81
C SER A 123 -39.57 21.85 3.78
N LEU A 124 -39.43 21.47 2.52
CA LEU A 124 -39.43 22.35 1.35
C LEU A 124 -40.89 22.69 1.00
N PHE A 125 -41.60 23.31 1.95
CA PHE A 125 -42.86 24.00 1.71
C PHE A 125 -42.57 25.45 1.29
#